data_AF-A0A0E3LWN2-F1
#
_entry.id   AF-A0A0E3LWN2-F1
#
_cell.length_a   1.000
_cell.length_b   1.000
_cell.length_c   1.000
_cell.angle_alpha   90.00
_cell.angle_beta   90.00
_cell.angle_gamma   90.00
#
_symmetry.space_group_name_H-M   'P 1'
#
loop_
_entity.id
_entity.type
_entity.pdbx_description
1 polymer ?
#
loop_
_entity_poly.entity_id
_entity_poly.type
_entity_poly.pdbx_seq_one_letter_code
_entity_poly.pdbx_strand_id
1 'polypeptide(L)'
;MAEFPFEISPMFEGERVRKEGMFVELGGPKSLGLELVRAADMDAIEDDKVTIIGPDLKDMEEGKTYPWAMIFNIGGELVEPDLESVVERRVHDFINYCQGIMHLNQRYDVWMRVSKDTAAKMDSFEPFGKAVMMLFKTELPFIEKMQVTFYTDKDEVEKQMETAKEIFKARDARTKDLHDEDVEVFYGCTLCQSFAPTNVCVVSPDRISLCGAINWFDGRAAAKVDPEGPQFEIAKGDLLDAVTGEYAGVNDIAKKLSSGEFDKIKLHSFFDSPHTSCGCFEVVGFYIPEVDGIGWVDREYQGMAPNGIGFSTMAGQTGGGKQIVGFLGIGVNYFYSPKFIQADGGWNRVVWLPSKLKEKIDEAIPADLKDKIATENDASDIESLKAFLQEKNHPVVATWAAAEEEEEEEEEEEEVAVAAAPMMMPAAGFQMPAMPMMSGGSSGGIKLTFKNAKITIDRMIISEKKEKK
;
A
#
# COMPACT_ATOMS: atom_id res chain seq x y z
N MET A 1 23.36 30.12 -1.86
CA MET A 1 22.36 29.14 -1.41
C MET A 1 21.92 29.59 -0.03
N ALA A 2 20.63 29.59 0.29
CA ALA A 2 20.19 29.85 1.65
C ALA A 2 20.84 28.82 2.59
N GLU A 3 21.44 29.29 3.67
CA GLU A 3 22.05 28.42 4.68
C GLU A 3 20.94 27.95 5.62
N PHE A 4 20.59 26.67 5.57
CA PHE A 4 19.60 26.05 6.44
C PHE A 4 20.28 25.37 7.63
N PRO A 5 19.63 25.28 8.80
CA PRO A 5 20.21 24.71 10.02
C PRO A 5 20.36 23.17 9.98
N PHE A 6 19.91 22.53 8.90
CA PHE A 6 19.98 21.10 8.65
C PHE A 6 20.38 20.85 7.19
N GLU A 7 20.88 19.66 6.91
CA GLU A 7 21.18 19.25 5.54
C GLU A 7 19.89 18.91 4.79
N ILE A 8 19.87 19.22 3.50
CA ILE A 8 18.76 18.91 2.60
C ILE A 8 19.30 17.98 1.52
N SER A 9 18.77 16.78 1.44
CA SER A 9 19.18 15.79 0.44
C SER A 9 18.18 14.64 0.35
N PRO A 10 17.89 14.13 -0.85
CA PRO A 10 17.09 12.91 -1.02
C PRO A 10 17.60 11.68 -0.25
N MET A 11 18.88 11.65 0.18
CA MET A 11 19.40 10.55 1.00
C MET A 11 18.74 10.43 2.38
N PHE A 12 18.11 11.50 2.87
CA PHE A 12 17.41 11.52 4.16
C PHE A 12 15.97 11.02 4.05
N GLU A 13 15.44 10.75 2.85
CA GLU A 13 14.04 10.36 2.64
C GLU A 13 13.62 9.15 3.51
N GLY A 14 14.53 8.18 3.67
CA GLY A 14 14.32 6.98 4.47
C GLY A 14 14.62 7.12 5.97
N GLU A 15 15.02 8.31 6.43
CA GLU A 15 15.36 8.55 7.84
C GLU A 15 14.12 8.34 8.74
N ARG A 16 14.33 7.68 9.88
CA ARG A 16 13.28 7.43 10.87
C ARG A 16 13.67 8.02 12.22
N VAL A 17 12.91 9.00 12.68
CA VAL A 17 13.04 9.57 14.03
C VAL A 17 12.28 8.70 15.02
N ARG A 18 13.02 7.86 15.77
CA ARG A 18 12.45 7.03 16.83
C ARG A 18 12.11 7.86 18.07
N LYS A 19 11.21 7.33 18.91
CA LYS A 19 10.70 8.02 20.10
C LYS A 19 11.82 8.52 21.02
N GLU A 20 12.88 7.74 21.17
CA GLU A 20 14.02 8.07 22.04
C GLU A 20 14.85 9.26 21.52
N GLY A 21 14.90 9.44 20.19
CA GLY A 21 15.67 10.48 19.51
C GLY A 21 14.84 11.70 19.07
N MET A 22 13.55 11.71 19.39
CA MET A 22 12.62 12.78 19.03
C MET A 22 12.66 13.93 20.05
N PHE A 23 12.65 15.17 19.56
CA PHE A 23 12.35 16.35 20.35
C PHE A 23 10.85 16.57 20.47
N VAL A 24 10.13 16.67 19.35
CA VAL A 24 8.67 16.85 19.34
C VAL A 24 7.99 15.93 18.33
N GLU A 25 6.76 15.52 18.67
CA GLU A 25 5.82 14.86 17.76
C GLU A 25 4.76 15.86 17.33
N LEU A 26 4.46 15.90 16.03
CA LEU A 26 3.50 16.82 15.42
C LEU A 26 2.43 15.98 14.71
N GLY A 27 1.17 16.13 15.10
CA GLY A 27 0.09 15.27 14.63
C GLY A 27 0.23 13.81 15.06
N GLY A 28 -0.07 12.87 14.16
CA GLY A 28 -0.01 11.43 14.40
C GLY A 28 -1.13 10.88 15.30
N PRO A 29 -1.05 9.60 15.72
CA PRO A 29 -2.19 8.86 16.28
C PRO A 29 -2.71 9.39 17.63
N LYS A 30 -2.05 10.37 18.23
CA LYS A 30 -2.39 10.96 19.53
C LYS A 30 -2.77 12.45 19.43
N SER A 31 -2.80 13.02 18.24
CA SER A 31 -3.05 14.43 18.01
C SER A 31 -3.64 14.68 16.61
N LEU A 32 -4.05 15.91 16.33
CA LEU A 32 -4.54 16.28 15.00
C LEU A 32 -3.35 16.62 14.09
N GLY A 33 -3.32 16.04 12.90
CA GLY A 33 -2.29 16.29 11.89
C GLY A 33 -2.93 16.62 10.55
N LEU A 34 -2.49 17.69 9.88
CA LEU A 34 -3.04 18.09 8.59
C LEU A 34 -1.95 18.63 7.67
N GLU A 35 -2.05 18.29 6.39
CA GLU A 35 -1.44 19.04 5.29
C GLU A 35 -2.50 19.38 4.26
N LEU A 36 -2.37 20.57 3.66
CA LEU A 36 -3.25 21.01 2.59
C LEU A 36 -2.47 21.94 1.66
N VAL A 37 -2.50 21.65 0.36
CA VAL A 37 -2.06 22.60 -0.67
C VAL A 37 -3.28 23.22 -1.34
N ARG A 38 -3.22 24.53 -1.59
CA ARG A 38 -4.26 25.30 -2.25
C ARG A 38 -3.69 26.15 -3.37
N ALA A 39 -4.28 26.06 -4.55
CA ALA A 39 -4.08 27.04 -5.60
C ALA A 39 -4.70 28.38 -5.17
N ALA A 40 -3.97 29.47 -5.37
CA ALA A 40 -4.45 30.81 -5.10
C ALA A 40 -3.91 31.80 -6.14
N ASP A 41 -4.62 32.91 -6.32
CA ASP A 41 -4.16 34.00 -7.17
C ASP A 41 -2.80 34.51 -6.69
N MET A 42 -1.87 34.76 -7.61
CA MET A 42 -0.52 35.22 -7.26
C MET A 42 -0.50 36.54 -6.49
N ASP A 43 -1.53 37.38 -6.62
CA ASP A 43 -1.65 38.64 -5.87
C ASP A 43 -2.07 38.43 -4.41
N ALA A 44 -2.67 37.29 -4.10
CA ALA A 44 -3.02 36.89 -2.73
C ALA A 44 -1.85 36.21 -2.00
N ILE A 45 -0.73 35.93 -2.70
CA ILE A 45 0.43 35.24 -2.15
C ILE A 45 1.59 36.22 -1.92
N GLU A 46 2.03 36.29 -0.66
CA GLU A 46 3.31 36.89 -0.30
C GLU A 46 4.41 35.82 -0.40
N ASP A 47 5.18 35.84 -1.49
CA ASP A 47 6.15 34.79 -1.79
C ASP A 47 7.22 34.62 -0.68
N ASP A 48 7.58 33.36 -0.42
CA ASP A 48 8.51 32.91 0.63
C ASP A 48 8.07 33.24 2.07
N LYS A 49 6.80 33.62 2.28
CA LYS A 49 6.28 33.88 3.62
C LYS A 49 6.02 32.59 4.39
N VAL A 50 6.54 32.55 5.61
CA VAL A 50 6.17 31.55 6.63
C VAL A 50 5.42 32.26 7.75
N THR A 51 4.24 31.75 8.09
CA THR A 51 3.44 32.22 9.24
C THR A 51 3.27 31.08 10.23
N ILE A 52 3.40 31.35 11.53
CA ILE A 52 3.23 30.35 12.59
C ILE A 52 2.14 30.84 13.54
N ILE A 53 1.09 30.02 13.73
CA ILE A 53 -0.07 30.32 14.57
C ILE A 53 -0.15 29.28 15.68
N GLY A 54 0.30 29.68 16.88
CA GLY A 54 0.45 28.81 18.05
C GLY A 54 1.89 28.77 18.56
N PRO A 55 2.23 27.82 19.45
CA PRO A 55 3.60 27.63 19.92
C PRO A 55 4.57 27.33 18.76
N ASP A 56 5.69 28.04 18.71
CA ASP A 56 6.78 27.73 17.79
C ASP A 56 7.73 26.69 18.42
N LEU A 57 8.71 26.18 17.66
CA LEU A 57 9.60 25.09 18.08
C LEU A 57 10.31 25.36 19.43
N LYS A 58 10.81 26.58 19.66
CA LYS A 58 11.45 26.98 20.93
C LYS A 58 10.52 26.97 22.15
N ASP A 59 9.21 27.09 21.91
CA ASP A 59 8.19 27.14 22.96
C ASP A 59 7.63 25.73 23.25
N MET A 60 8.07 24.72 22.50
CA MET A 60 7.67 23.33 22.68
C MET A 60 8.59 22.60 23.67
N GLU A 61 8.02 21.63 24.38
CA GLU A 61 8.74 20.81 25.35
C GLU A 61 9.18 19.47 24.75
N GLU A 62 10.40 19.06 25.07
CA GLU A 62 10.96 17.79 24.64
C GLU A 62 10.06 16.60 25.03
N GLY A 63 9.85 15.68 24.09
CA GLY A 63 9.08 14.46 24.22
C GLY A 63 7.57 14.62 24.13
N LYS A 64 7.04 15.85 23.94
CA LYS A 64 5.60 16.10 23.84
C LYS A 64 5.07 15.98 22.40
N THR A 65 3.75 15.81 22.32
CA THR A 65 2.98 15.78 21.08
C THR A 65 2.13 17.04 20.97
N TYR A 66 2.11 17.68 19.80
CA TYR A 66 1.35 18.90 19.50
C TYR A 66 0.40 18.69 18.31
N PRO A 67 -0.72 19.42 18.22
CA PRO A 67 -1.51 19.47 17.00
C PRO A 67 -0.71 20.19 15.91
N TRP A 68 -0.95 19.83 14.65
CA TRP A 68 -0.15 20.31 13.53
C TRP A 68 -1.00 20.44 12.28
N ALA A 69 -0.98 21.61 11.65
CA ALA A 69 -1.46 21.77 10.27
C ALA A 69 -0.47 22.57 9.43
N MET A 70 -0.21 22.10 8.21
CA MET A 70 0.58 22.81 7.20
C MET A 70 -0.33 23.20 6.05
N ILE A 71 -0.59 24.50 5.90
CA ILE A 71 -1.40 25.02 4.81
C ILE A 71 -0.49 25.79 3.86
N PHE A 72 -0.30 25.23 2.67
CA PHE A 72 0.51 25.81 1.61
C PHE A 72 -0.40 26.46 0.57
N ASN A 73 -0.11 27.72 0.23
CA ASN A 73 -0.73 28.39 -0.90
C ASN A 73 0.28 28.53 -2.02
N ILE A 74 -0.10 28.07 -3.21
CA ILE A 74 0.75 28.07 -4.41
C ILE A 74 0.09 28.90 -5.51
N GLY A 75 0.90 29.59 -6.31
CA GLY A 75 0.43 30.37 -7.45
C GLY A 75 1.47 30.41 -8.55
N GLY A 76 1.00 30.46 -9.79
CA GLY A 76 1.80 30.50 -11.01
C GLY A 76 0.88 30.41 -12.22
N GLU A 77 1.37 30.73 -13.41
CA GLU A 77 0.56 30.75 -14.64
C GLU A 77 -0.09 29.38 -14.94
N LEU A 78 0.59 28.29 -14.60
CA LEU A 78 0.14 26.92 -14.83
C LEU A 78 -0.51 26.26 -13.60
N VAL A 79 -0.66 26.99 -12.49
CA VAL A 79 -1.21 26.45 -11.25
C VAL A 79 -2.74 26.43 -11.32
N GLU A 80 -3.32 25.24 -11.40
CA GLU A 80 -4.76 25.00 -11.37
C GLU A 80 -5.15 24.19 -10.12
N PRO A 81 -6.42 24.25 -9.65
CA PRO A 81 -6.89 23.44 -8.51
C PRO A 81 -6.65 21.92 -8.67
N ASP A 82 -6.61 21.42 -9.90
CA ASP A 82 -6.33 20.01 -10.22
C ASP A 82 -4.89 19.58 -9.87
N LEU A 83 -3.98 20.53 -9.69
CA LEU A 83 -2.60 20.25 -9.26
C LEU A 83 -2.45 20.20 -7.75
N GLU A 84 -3.46 20.61 -6.98
CA GLU A 84 -3.33 20.71 -5.53
C GLU A 84 -2.94 19.36 -4.91
N SER A 85 -3.62 18.26 -5.23
CA SER A 85 -3.30 16.92 -4.69
C SER A 85 -1.90 16.43 -5.12
N VAL A 86 -1.49 16.75 -6.35
CA VAL A 86 -0.18 16.37 -6.91
C VAL A 86 0.92 17.06 -6.12
N VAL A 87 0.80 18.37 -5.92
CA VAL A 87 1.75 19.17 -5.16
C VAL A 87 1.70 18.80 -3.67
N GLU A 88 0.52 18.58 -3.11
CA GLU A 88 0.32 18.13 -1.73
C GLU A 88 1.05 16.81 -1.47
N ARG A 89 1.04 15.88 -2.43
CA ARG A 89 1.78 14.64 -2.28
C ARG A 89 3.31 14.84 -2.17
N ARG A 90 3.86 15.90 -2.76
CA ARG A 90 5.30 16.21 -2.68
C ARG A 90 5.71 16.76 -1.30
N VAL A 91 4.75 17.18 -0.45
CA VAL A 91 5.02 17.55 0.95
C VAL A 91 5.74 16.41 1.68
N HIS A 92 5.31 15.17 1.46
CA HIS A 92 5.95 13.98 2.00
C HIS A 92 7.45 13.91 1.67
N ASP A 93 7.82 14.04 0.40
CA ASP A 93 9.20 13.88 -0.04
C ASP A 93 10.07 15.06 0.43
N PHE A 94 9.60 16.28 0.21
CA PHE A 94 10.38 17.48 0.51
C PHE A 94 10.61 17.69 1.99
N ILE A 95 9.66 17.28 2.84
CA ILE A 95 9.91 17.25 4.29
C ILE A 95 10.92 16.17 4.65
N ASN A 96 10.78 14.94 4.12
CA ASN A 96 11.71 13.85 4.43
C ASN A 96 13.11 14.06 3.81
N TYR A 97 13.30 15.02 2.89
CA TYR A 97 14.64 15.42 2.43
C TYR A 97 15.38 16.30 3.45
N CYS A 98 14.68 16.83 4.45
CA CYS A 98 15.27 17.66 5.50
C CYS A 98 15.78 16.77 6.65
N GLN A 99 17.10 16.72 6.86
CA GLN A 99 17.74 15.87 7.86
C GLN A 99 17.11 16.00 9.25
N GLY A 100 16.76 14.86 9.85
CA GLY A 100 16.17 14.78 11.18
C GLY A 100 14.73 15.29 11.28
N ILE A 101 14.03 15.52 10.17
CA ILE A 101 12.59 15.82 10.12
C ILE A 101 11.90 14.69 9.36
N MET A 102 11.10 13.91 10.08
CA MET A 102 10.34 12.79 9.52
C MET A 102 8.90 13.22 9.27
N HIS A 103 8.37 12.88 8.10
CA HIS A 103 6.96 12.98 7.74
C HIS A 103 6.41 11.61 7.31
N LEU A 104 5.17 11.35 7.70
CA LEU A 104 4.41 10.15 7.38
C LEU A 104 2.96 10.52 7.06
N ASN A 105 2.32 9.61 6.32
CA ASN A 105 0.91 9.67 5.91
C ASN A 105 0.63 10.80 4.92
N GLN A 106 -0.59 11.35 4.94
CA GLN A 106 -1.09 12.35 4.00
C GLN A 106 -2.37 13.02 4.54
N ARG A 107 -2.80 14.12 3.92
CA ARG A 107 -4.06 14.83 4.22
C ARG A 107 -4.24 15.10 5.72
N TYR A 108 -5.30 14.57 6.35
CA TYR A 108 -5.67 14.78 7.75
C TYR A 108 -5.11 13.70 8.71
N ASP A 109 -4.24 12.83 8.21
CA ASP A 109 -3.61 11.75 8.99
C ASP A 109 -2.10 12.00 9.18
N VAL A 110 -1.61 13.22 8.88
CA VAL A 110 -0.18 13.57 8.91
C VAL A 110 0.45 13.28 10.26
N TRP A 111 1.63 12.66 10.22
CA TRP A 111 2.44 12.38 11.40
C TRP A 111 3.88 12.79 11.16
N MET A 112 4.34 13.76 11.96
CA MET A 112 5.69 14.28 11.87
C MET A 112 6.47 14.14 13.17
N ARG A 113 7.78 14.04 13.05
CA ARG A 113 8.72 14.10 14.18
C ARG A 113 9.94 14.92 13.82
N VAL A 114 10.41 15.71 14.78
CA VAL A 114 11.69 16.44 14.69
C VAL A 114 12.68 15.80 15.64
N SER A 115 13.89 15.50 15.17
CA SER A 115 14.96 14.92 15.99
C SER A 115 15.50 15.94 17.00
N LYS A 116 16.10 15.46 18.09
CA LYS A 116 16.79 16.33 19.07
C LYS A 116 17.94 17.09 18.43
N ASP A 117 18.69 16.45 17.55
CA ASP A 117 19.85 17.03 16.89
C ASP A 117 19.47 18.16 15.93
N THR A 118 18.35 18.02 15.22
CA THR A 118 17.83 19.07 14.32
C THR A 118 17.16 20.18 15.11
N ALA A 119 16.34 19.84 16.12
CA ALA A 119 15.70 20.83 16.97
C ALA A 119 16.71 21.72 17.70
N ALA A 120 17.85 21.18 18.15
CA ALA A 120 18.90 21.95 18.80
C ALA A 120 19.57 23.01 17.90
N LYS A 121 19.37 22.94 16.58
CA LYS A 121 19.90 23.88 15.58
C LYS A 121 18.85 24.89 15.11
N MET A 122 17.61 24.79 15.59
CA MET A 122 16.47 25.57 15.14
C MET A 122 15.71 26.18 16.33
N ASP A 123 15.56 27.51 16.33
CA ASP A 123 14.71 28.20 17.32
C ASP A 123 13.26 28.41 16.81
N SER A 124 12.98 28.07 15.55
CA SER A 124 11.69 28.30 14.89
C SER A 124 11.46 27.30 13.76
N PHE A 125 10.20 27.05 13.39
CA PHE A 125 9.84 26.36 12.15
C PHE A 125 10.03 27.21 10.88
N GLU A 126 10.35 28.50 11.00
CA GLU A 126 10.53 29.38 9.83
C GLU A 126 11.60 28.89 8.83
N PRO A 127 12.83 28.51 9.25
CA PRO A 127 13.82 27.96 8.32
C PRO A 127 13.34 26.66 7.64
N PHE A 128 12.56 25.86 8.36
CA PHE A 128 11.94 24.64 7.82
C PHE A 128 10.91 24.96 6.73
N GLY A 129 10.00 25.91 6.97
CA GLY A 129 9.04 26.34 5.94
C GLY A 129 9.72 26.89 4.69
N LYS A 130 10.78 27.70 4.86
CA LYS A 130 11.57 28.20 3.73
C LYS A 130 12.30 27.10 2.97
N ALA A 131 12.84 26.09 3.65
CA ALA A 131 13.49 24.95 3.02
C ALA A 131 12.50 24.16 2.15
N VAL A 132 11.31 23.88 2.69
CA VAL A 132 10.26 23.15 1.95
C VAL A 132 9.78 23.95 0.74
N MET A 133 9.51 25.25 0.88
CA MET A 133 9.12 26.10 -0.26
C MET A 133 10.22 26.22 -1.32
N MET A 134 11.49 26.26 -0.91
CA MET A 134 12.63 26.23 -1.84
C MET A 134 12.67 24.93 -2.64
N LEU A 135 12.45 23.78 -1.99
CA LEU A 135 12.37 22.48 -2.66
C LEU A 135 11.20 22.44 -3.64
N PHE A 136 10.02 22.91 -3.24
CA PHE A 136 8.86 23.04 -4.13
C PHE A 136 9.19 23.85 -5.38
N LYS A 137 9.69 25.07 -5.25
CA LYS A 137 9.99 25.93 -6.41
C LYS A 137 11.14 25.41 -7.27
N THR A 138 12.06 24.63 -6.69
CA THR A 138 13.18 24.02 -7.43
C THR A 138 12.71 22.85 -8.28
N GLU A 139 11.93 21.95 -7.67
CA GLU A 139 11.51 20.69 -8.30
C GLU A 139 10.22 20.85 -9.12
N LEU A 140 9.39 21.84 -8.81
CA LEU A 140 8.14 22.16 -9.49
C LEU A 140 8.17 23.63 -9.95
N PRO A 141 8.95 23.96 -10.98
CA PRO A 141 9.22 25.35 -11.38
C PRO A 141 8.00 26.10 -11.93
N PHE A 142 6.88 25.41 -12.16
CA PHE A 142 5.59 26.04 -12.47
C PHE A 142 4.94 26.73 -11.26
N ILE A 143 5.44 26.49 -10.04
CA ILE A 143 5.08 27.23 -8.84
C ILE A 143 5.96 28.49 -8.78
N GLU A 144 5.38 29.64 -9.09
CA GLU A 144 6.09 30.92 -9.11
C GLU A 144 6.11 31.60 -7.75
N LYS A 145 4.99 31.52 -7.02
CA LYS A 145 4.85 32.04 -5.66
C LYS A 145 4.34 30.97 -4.71
N MET A 146 4.90 30.96 -3.51
CA MET A 146 4.48 30.05 -2.47
C MET A 146 4.54 30.72 -1.09
N GLN A 147 3.54 30.44 -0.26
CA GLN A 147 3.60 30.74 1.17
C GLN A 147 3.09 29.56 1.97
N VAL A 148 3.49 29.49 3.25
CA VAL A 148 3.01 28.46 4.17
C VAL A 148 2.56 29.07 5.49
N THR A 149 1.48 28.53 6.03
CA THR A 149 1.05 28.76 7.41
C THR A 149 1.11 27.45 8.19
N PHE A 150 1.87 27.46 9.28
CA PHE A 150 1.92 26.37 10.25
C PHE A 150 1.01 26.70 11.43
N TYR A 151 0.10 25.78 11.74
CA TYR A 151 -0.77 25.88 12.90
C TYR A 151 -0.35 24.83 13.94
N THR A 152 -0.09 25.31 15.14
CA THR A 152 0.27 24.50 16.32
C THR A 152 -0.65 24.78 17.51
N ASP A 153 -1.52 25.78 17.39
CA ASP A 153 -2.66 25.97 18.28
C ASP A 153 -3.78 24.98 17.96
N LYS A 154 -4.34 24.36 19.01
CA LYS A 154 -5.32 23.28 18.85
C LYS A 154 -6.60 23.75 18.16
N ASP A 155 -7.14 24.89 18.59
CA ASP A 155 -8.44 25.38 18.12
C ASP A 155 -8.33 25.84 16.65
N GLU A 156 -7.18 26.40 16.27
CA GLU A 156 -6.91 26.76 14.87
C GLU A 156 -6.71 25.53 13.98
N VAL A 157 -6.02 24.48 14.46
CA VAL A 157 -5.89 23.21 13.73
C VAL A 157 -7.25 22.55 13.50
N GLU A 158 -8.13 22.54 14.51
CA GLU A 158 -9.51 22.02 14.37
C GLU A 158 -10.30 22.76 13.28
N LYS A 159 -10.18 24.09 13.17
CA LYS A 159 -10.84 24.87 12.11
C LYS A 159 -10.32 24.51 10.72
N GLN A 160 -9.00 24.38 10.56
CA GLN A 160 -8.41 23.98 9.29
C GLN A 160 -8.82 22.56 8.90
N MET A 161 -8.93 21.66 9.89
CA MET A 161 -9.35 20.28 9.70
C MET A 161 -10.73 20.18 9.06
N GLU A 162 -11.71 20.92 9.57
CA GLU A 162 -13.07 20.90 9.01
C GLU A 162 -13.11 21.42 7.57
N THR A 163 -12.38 22.50 7.28
CA THR A 163 -12.26 23.03 5.92
C THR A 163 -11.60 22.03 4.97
N ALA A 164 -10.52 21.38 5.44
CA ALA A 164 -9.78 20.41 4.63
C ALA A 164 -10.62 19.17 4.31
N LYS A 165 -11.39 18.65 5.27
CA LYS A 165 -12.30 17.51 5.05
C LYS A 165 -13.30 17.78 3.93
N GLU A 166 -13.87 18.98 3.87
CA GLU A 166 -14.79 19.36 2.78
C GLU A 166 -14.09 19.38 1.41
N ILE A 167 -12.86 19.91 1.36
CA ILE A 167 -12.04 19.94 0.14
C ILE A 167 -11.70 18.52 -0.32
N PHE A 168 -11.22 17.67 0.59
CA PHE A 168 -10.87 16.29 0.26
C PHE A 168 -12.10 15.50 -0.20
N LYS A 169 -13.26 15.68 0.43
CA LYS A 169 -14.52 15.08 -0.02
C LYS A 169 -14.88 15.53 -1.44
N ALA A 170 -14.68 16.81 -1.77
CA ALA A 170 -14.93 17.31 -3.12
C ALA A 170 -13.93 16.74 -4.14
N ARG A 171 -12.64 16.63 -3.79
CA ARG A 171 -11.61 16.00 -4.63
C ARG A 171 -11.95 14.53 -4.90
N ASP A 172 -12.34 13.78 -3.89
CA ASP A 172 -12.67 12.36 -3.99
C ASP A 172 -13.98 12.12 -4.77
N ALA A 173 -14.96 13.03 -4.65
CA ALA A 173 -16.21 12.93 -5.40
C ALA A 173 -16.03 13.11 -6.92
N ARG A 174 -14.98 13.81 -7.37
CA ARG A 174 -14.78 14.08 -8.80
C ARG A 174 -14.55 12.84 -9.64
N THR A 175 -13.94 11.79 -9.10
CA THR A 175 -13.67 10.55 -9.83
C THR A 175 -14.81 9.56 -9.81
N LYS A 176 -15.90 9.84 -9.08
CA LYS A 176 -16.96 8.87 -8.84
C LYS A 176 -17.70 8.43 -10.11
N ASP A 177 -17.88 9.34 -11.05
CA ASP A 177 -18.67 9.12 -12.28
C ASP A 177 -17.79 8.88 -13.52
N LEU A 178 -16.49 8.58 -13.32
CA LEU A 178 -15.55 8.25 -14.40
C LEU A 178 -15.07 6.82 -14.20
N HIS A 179 -15.22 5.98 -15.21
CA HIS A 179 -14.79 4.58 -15.19
C HIS A 179 -13.65 4.33 -16.18
N ASP A 180 -12.96 3.21 -16.03
CA ASP A 180 -11.84 2.87 -16.92
C ASP A 180 -12.27 2.78 -18.39
N GLU A 181 -13.52 2.42 -18.66
CA GLU A 181 -14.11 2.34 -19.99
C GLU A 181 -14.30 3.72 -20.64
N ASP A 182 -14.40 4.78 -19.84
CA ASP A 182 -14.64 6.15 -20.32
C ASP A 182 -13.36 6.87 -20.75
N VAL A 183 -12.19 6.25 -20.55
CA VAL A 183 -10.88 6.83 -20.82
C VAL A 183 -10.02 5.95 -21.73
N GLU A 184 -9.22 6.61 -22.56
CA GLU A 184 -8.27 5.96 -23.49
C GLU A 184 -6.89 5.73 -22.87
N VAL A 185 -6.61 6.42 -21.76
CA VAL A 185 -5.31 6.43 -21.09
C VAL A 185 -5.45 6.28 -19.60
N PHE A 186 -4.46 5.65 -18.98
CA PHE A 186 -4.24 5.66 -17.54
C PHE A 186 -3.00 6.48 -17.22
N TYR A 187 -2.69 6.61 -15.93
CA TYR A 187 -1.49 7.31 -15.49
C TYR A 187 -0.62 6.41 -14.62
N GLY A 188 0.67 6.45 -14.87
CA GLY A 188 1.67 5.80 -14.05
C GLY A 188 2.24 6.74 -13.00
N CYS A 189 2.83 6.18 -11.94
CA CYS A 189 3.61 6.94 -10.98
C CYS A 189 4.86 6.17 -10.54
N THR A 190 6.04 6.79 -10.70
CA THR A 190 7.36 6.26 -10.28
C THR A 190 7.93 6.95 -9.04
N LEU A 191 7.20 7.87 -8.41
CA LEU A 191 7.68 8.67 -7.27
C LEU A 191 8.31 7.79 -6.17
N CYS A 192 7.71 6.63 -5.88
CA CYS A 192 8.17 5.72 -4.84
C CYS A 192 9.29 4.75 -5.25
N GLN A 193 9.84 4.86 -6.46
CA GLN A 193 10.94 4.00 -6.90
C GLN A 193 12.27 4.30 -6.19
N SER A 194 12.37 5.44 -5.48
CA SER A 194 13.51 5.76 -4.62
C SER A 194 13.74 4.69 -3.53
N PHE A 195 12.67 4.11 -2.99
CA PHE A 195 12.72 3.07 -1.95
C PHE A 195 12.15 1.71 -2.38
N ALA A 196 11.36 1.64 -3.45
CA ALA A 196 10.85 0.40 -4.03
C ALA A 196 11.13 0.36 -5.55
N PRO A 197 12.38 0.04 -5.98
CA PRO A 197 12.84 0.28 -7.35
C PRO A 197 12.04 -0.42 -8.45
N THR A 198 11.42 -1.57 -8.15
CA THR A 198 10.62 -2.33 -9.11
C THR A 198 9.13 -1.99 -9.05
N ASN A 199 8.71 -1.10 -8.14
CA ASN A 199 7.31 -0.73 -8.00
C ASN A 199 6.81 0.03 -9.23
N VAL A 200 5.62 -0.34 -9.69
CA VAL A 200 4.91 0.38 -10.75
C VAL A 200 3.52 0.68 -10.24
N CYS A 201 3.21 1.96 -10.02
CA CYS A 201 1.85 2.36 -9.68
C CYS A 201 1.10 2.75 -10.96
N VAL A 202 -0.06 2.14 -11.16
CA VAL A 202 -1.01 2.44 -12.24
C VAL A 202 -2.27 3.01 -11.61
N VAL A 203 -2.65 4.20 -12.06
CA VAL A 203 -3.80 4.95 -11.58
C VAL A 203 -4.82 5.02 -12.71
N SER A 204 -6.00 4.49 -12.45
CA SER A 204 -7.14 4.51 -13.35
C SER A 204 -8.34 5.19 -12.66
N PRO A 205 -9.40 5.54 -13.40
CA PRO A 205 -10.60 6.07 -12.77
C PRO A 205 -11.18 5.14 -11.69
N ASP A 206 -11.19 3.82 -11.94
CA ASP A 206 -11.68 2.83 -10.98
C ASP A 206 -10.60 2.31 -9.99
N ARG A 207 -9.36 2.80 -10.06
CA ARG A 207 -8.28 2.42 -9.13
C ARG A 207 -7.36 3.60 -8.81
N ILE A 208 -7.62 4.24 -7.67
CA ILE A 208 -6.74 5.26 -7.09
C ILE A 208 -5.35 4.69 -6.77
N SER A 209 -4.35 5.57 -6.71
CA SER A 209 -3.02 5.18 -6.23
C SER A 209 -3.06 4.57 -4.83
N LEU A 210 -2.14 3.65 -4.55
CA LEU A 210 -2.10 2.94 -3.28
C LEU A 210 -1.91 3.87 -2.07
N CYS A 211 -1.32 5.05 -2.24
CA CYS A 211 -1.17 6.03 -1.17
C CYS A 211 -2.43 6.86 -0.89
N GLY A 212 -3.48 6.71 -1.71
CA GLY A 212 -4.74 7.45 -1.60
C GLY A 212 -4.67 8.91 -2.07
N ALA A 213 -3.50 9.40 -2.49
CA ALA A 213 -3.27 10.82 -2.74
C ALA A 213 -3.35 11.23 -4.23
N ILE A 214 -3.35 10.27 -5.16
CA ILE A 214 -3.31 10.56 -6.60
C ILE A 214 -4.42 9.76 -7.28
N ASN A 215 -5.41 10.48 -7.78
CA ASN A 215 -6.47 9.95 -8.62
C ASN A 215 -6.14 10.16 -10.12
N TRP A 216 -7.02 9.71 -11.01
CA TRP A 216 -6.79 9.81 -12.46
C TRP A 216 -6.65 11.25 -12.97
N PHE A 217 -7.47 12.19 -12.45
CA PHE A 217 -7.37 13.60 -12.82
C PHE A 217 -6.08 14.25 -12.35
N ASP A 218 -5.62 13.89 -11.14
CA ASP A 218 -4.34 14.35 -10.60
C ASP A 218 -3.19 13.86 -11.50
N GLY A 219 -3.21 12.58 -11.91
CA GLY A 219 -2.24 12.01 -12.84
C GLY A 219 -2.21 12.74 -14.19
N ARG A 220 -3.39 13.07 -14.74
CA ARG A 220 -3.54 13.86 -15.96
C ARG A 220 -2.96 15.26 -15.84
N ALA A 221 -3.29 15.95 -14.76
CA ALA A 221 -2.81 17.30 -14.52
C ALA A 221 -1.28 17.32 -14.35
N ALA A 222 -0.74 16.38 -13.56
CA ALA A 222 0.69 16.23 -13.35
C ALA A 222 1.45 15.97 -14.67
N ALA A 223 1.04 14.97 -15.45
CA ALA A 223 1.71 14.61 -16.69
C ALA A 223 1.64 15.71 -17.77
N LYS A 224 0.60 16.57 -17.72
CA LYS A 224 0.47 17.72 -18.62
C LYS A 224 1.41 18.85 -18.25
N VAL A 225 1.57 19.11 -16.95
CA VAL A 225 2.31 20.27 -16.42
C VAL A 225 3.80 19.97 -16.31
N ASP A 226 4.16 18.73 -15.98
CA ASP A 226 5.53 18.22 -15.92
C ASP A 226 5.66 16.88 -16.67
N PRO A 227 5.82 16.89 -18.00
CA PRO A 227 5.88 15.68 -18.82
C PRO A 227 7.07 14.75 -18.54
N GLU A 228 8.15 15.28 -17.95
CA GLU A 228 9.34 14.51 -17.56
C GLU A 228 9.30 14.10 -16.07
N GLY A 229 8.20 14.43 -15.38
CA GLY A 229 7.98 14.15 -13.97
C GLY A 229 7.68 12.67 -13.69
N PRO A 230 7.46 12.33 -12.40
CA PRO A 230 7.23 10.95 -11.99
C PRO A 230 5.85 10.42 -12.41
N GLN A 231 4.92 11.29 -12.81
CA GLN A 231 3.60 10.94 -13.30
C GLN A 231 3.59 11.07 -14.82
N PHE A 232 3.19 9.99 -15.49
CA PHE A 232 3.26 9.90 -16.95
C PHE A 232 2.05 9.16 -17.50
N GLU A 233 1.70 9.44 -18.75
CA GLU A 233 0.60 8.79 -19.43
C GLU A 233 0.94 7.34 -19.78
N ILE A 234 -0.03 6.45 -19.59
CA ILE A 234 0.00 5.05 -20.03
C ILE A 234 -1.13 4.87 -21.05
N ALA A 235 -0.78 4.70 -22.32
CA ALA A 235 -1.74 4.24 -23.31
C ALA A 235 -2.25 2.84 -22.91
N LYS A 236 -3.57 2.64 -22.85
CA LYS A 236 -4.15 1.35 -22.42
C LYS A 236 -3.73 0.20 -23.34
N GLY A 237 -3.67 0.43 -24.65
CA GLY A 237 -3.49 -0.63 -25.63
C GLY A 237 -4.69 -1.59 -25.64
N ASP A 238 -4.48 -2.82 -26.10
CA ASP A 238 -5.54 -3.83 -26.17
C ASP A 238 -6.03 -4.22 -24.77
N LEU A 239 -7.35 -4.26 -24.59
CA LEU A 239 -7.97 -4.88 -23.42
C LEU A 239 -7.87 -6.40 -23.55
N LEU A 240 -7.12 -7.04 -22.65
CA LEU A 240 -6.88 -8.48 -22.66
C LEU A 240 -7.90 -9.22 -21.78
N ASP A 241 -8.31 -8.60 -20.66
CA ASP A 241 -9.31 -9.15 -19.75
C ASP A 241 -10.02 -8.03 -18.97
N ALA A 242 -11.32 -7.87 -19.23
CA ALA A 242 -12.16 -6.84 -18.61
C ALA A 242 -12.39 -7.07 -17.11
N VAL A 243 -12.40 -8.33 -16.66
CA VAL A 243 -12.70 -8.68 -15.27
C VAL A 243 -11.49 -8.37 -14.39
N THR A 244 -10.31 -8.81 -14.80
CA THR A 244 -9.07 -8.54 -14.07
C THR A 244 -8.49 -7.15 -14.33
N GLY A 245 -8.99 -6.44 -15.34
CA GLY A 245 -8.44 -5.15 -15.78
C GLY A 245 -7.04 -5.31 -16.37
N GLU A 246 -6.83 -6.34 -17.20
CA GLU A 246 -5.56 -6.58 -17.88
C GLU A 246 -5.53 -5.82 -19.22
N TYR A 247 -4.52 -4.97 -19.39
CA TYR A 247 -4.33 -4.15 -20.58
C TYR A 247 -2.91 -4.32 -21.10
N ALA A 248 -2.75 -4.48 -22.40
CA ALA A 248 -1.44 -4.72 -23.02
C ALA A 248 -0.45 -3.58 -22.74
N GLY A 249 -0.88 -2.32 -22.80
CA GLY A 249 -0.02 -1.16 -22.53
C GLY A 249 0.37 -1.04 -21.07
N VAL A 250 -0.50 -1.47 -20.14
CA VAL A 250 -0.15 -1.58 -18.71
C VAL A 250 0.92 -2.65 -18.50
N ASN A 251 0.82 -3.79 -19.19
CA ASN A 251 1.82 -4.87 -19.11
C ASN A 251 3.19 -4.42 -19.65
N ASP A 252 3.21 -3.69 -20.77
CA ASP A 252 4.45 -3.14 -21.33
C ASP A 252 5.15 -2.19 -20.35
N ILE A 253 4.39 -1.30 -19.70
CA ILE A 253 4.91 -0.39 -18.67
C ILE A 253 5.37 -1.15 -17.43
N ALA A 254 4.58 -2.13 -16.97
CA ALA A 254 4.93 -2.99 -15.84
C ALA A 254 6.29 -3.66 -16.05
N LYS A 255 6.50 -4.31 -17.20
CA LYS A 255 7.76 -4.95 -17.55
C LYS A 255 8.92 -3.96 -17.66
N LYS A 256 8.69 -2.83 -18.33
CA LYS A 256 9.72 -1.81 -18.54
C LYS A 256 10.19 -1.19 -17.23
N LEU A 257 9.28 -0.73 -16.38
CA LEU A 257 9.60 0.03 -15.17
C LEU A 257 9.96 -0.85 -13.98
N SER A 258 9.56 -2.12 -13.97
CA SER A 258 10.01 -3.09 -12.98
C SER A 258 11.38 -3.72 -13.30
N SER A 259 12.03 -3.30 -14.41
CA SER A 259 13.25 -3.94 -14.92
C SER A 259 13.09 -5.46 -15.19
N GLY A 260 11.88 -5.89 -15.55
CA GLY A 260 11.55 -7.27 -15.84
C GLY A 260 11.31 -8.17 -14.61
N GLU A 261 11.13 -7.61 -13.41
CA GLU A 261 10.75 -8.37 -12.21
C GLU A 261 9.39 -9.06 -12.40
N PHE A 262 8.46 -8.42 -13.11
CA PHE A 262 7.17 -8.99 -13.50
C PHE A 262 6.73 -8.46 -14.87
N ASP A 263 5.96 -9.28 -15.58
CA ASP A 263 5.58 -9.01 -16.98
C ASP A 263 4.25 -8.27 -17.13
N LYS A 264 3.40 -8.26 -16.10
CA LYS A 264 2.02 -7.76 -16.20
C LYS A 264 1.42 -7.32 -14.87
N ILE A 265 0.42 -6.47 -14.93
CA ILE A 265 -0.40 -6.04 -13.78
C ILE A 265 -1.87 -6.20 -14.15
N LYS A 266 -2.62 -6.86 -13.27
CA LYS A 266 -4.07 -6.93 -13.32
C LYS A 266 -4.67 -5.95 -12.32
N LEU A 267 -5.30 -4.89 -12.84
CA LEU A 267 -5.75 -3.75 -12.04
C LEU A 267 -6.84 -4.11 -11.03
N HIS A 268 -7.56 -5.21 -11.18
CA HIS A 268 -8.65 -5.56 -10.28
C HIS A 268 -8.58 -6.99 -9.75
N SER A 269 -7.36 -7.54 -9.68
CA SER A 269 -7.10 -8.82 -9.01
C SER A 269 -6.20 -8.68 -7.79
N PHE A 270 -6.47 -9.52 -6.80
CA PHE A 270 -5.72 -9.78 -5.58
C PHE A 270 -4.81 -11.00 -5.73
N PHE A 271 -5.24 -12.02 -6.49
CA PHE A 271 -4.49 -13.29 -6.60
C PHE A 271 -3.71 -13.46 -7.91
N ASP A 272 -4.21 -12.95 -9.03
CA ASP A 272 -3.59 -13.12 -10.34
C ASP A 272 -2.85 -11.85 -10.76
N SER A 273 -1.52 -11.91 -10.80
CA SER A 273 -0.64 -10.78 -11.13
C SER A 273 -1.08 -9.46 -10.47
N PRO A 274 -1.22 -9.42 -9.13
CA PRO A 274 -1.73 -8.26 -8.42
C PRO A 274 -0.82 -7.06 -8.65
N HIS A 275 -1.41 -5.87 -8.54
CA HIS A 275 -0.66 -4.63 -8.56
C HIS A 275 0.38 -4.60 -7.42
N THR A 276 1.57 -4.05 -7.69
CA THR A 276 2.64 -4.00 -6.68
C THR A 276 2.40 -2.95 -5.60
N SER A 277 3.12 -3.06 -4.49
CA SER A 277 3.08 -2.09 -3.39
C SER A 277 4.47 -1.58 -3.05
N CYS A 278 4.64 -0.26 -2.96
CA CYS A 278 5.92 0.32 -2.53
C CYS A 278 6.05 0.26 -1.00
N GLY A 279 5.25 1.02 -0.26
CA GLY A 279 5.31 1.10 1.19
C GLY A 279 4.48 2.21 1.83
N CYS A 280 3.91 3.11 1.02
CA CYS A 280 3.05 4.20 1.45
C CYS A 280 1.54 3.89 1.34
N PHE A 281 1.15 2.62 1.19
CA PHE A 281 -0.26 2.23 1.15
C PHE A 281 -0.99 2.59 2.45
N GLU A 282 -2.25 2.97 2.33
CA GLU A 282 -3.10 3.30 3.49
C GLU A 282 -3.62 2.03 4.17
N VAL A 283 -3.91 1.00 3.38
CA VAL A 283 -4.49 -0.27 3.83
C VAL A 283 -3.76 -1.45 3.20
N VAL A 284 -3.60 -2.54 3.95
CA VAL A 284 -3.10 -3.82 3.46
C VAL A 284 -4.21 -4.86 3.55
N GLY A 285 -4.52 -5.48 2.42
CA GLY A 285 -5.29 -6.71 2.36
C GLY A 285 -4.38 -7.92 2.57
N PHE A 286 -4.85 -8.91 3.32
CA PHE A 286 -4.15 -10.18 3.55
C PHE A 286 -5.12 -11.34 3.42
N TYR A 287 -4.71 -12.39 2.70
CA TYR A 287 -5.51 -13.60 2.53
C TYR A 287 -5.46 -14.47 3.78
N ILE A 288 -6.61 -15.06 4.12
CA ILE A 288 -6.84 -15.97 5.25
C ILE A 288 -7.35 -17.30 4.66
N PRO A 289 -6.45 -18.26 4.37
CA PRO A 289 -6.82 -19.51 3.71
C PRO A 289 -7.89 -20.32 4.45
N GLU A 290 -7.86 -20.35 5.79
CA GLU A 290 -8.74 -21.17 6.62
C GLU A 290 -10.22 -20.77 6.56
N VAL A 291 -10.50 -19.58 6.05
CA VAL A 291 -11.86 -19.07 5.80
C VAL A 291 -12.06 -18.63 4.36
N ASP A 292 -11.09 -18.93 3.48
CA ASP A 292 -11.06 -18.52 2.08
C ASP A 292 -11.41 -17.03 1.90
N GLY A 293 -10.87 -16.16 2.76
CA GLY A 293 -11.32 -14.77 2.88
C GLY A 293 -10.16 -13.78 2.90
N ILE A 294 -10.46 -12.49 2.72
CA ILE A 294 -9.48 -11.41 2.77
C ILE A 294 -9.82 -10.50 3.95
N GLY A 295 -8.86 -10.32 4.86
CA GLY A 295 -8.91 -9.28 5.87
C GLY A 295 -8.20 -8.02 5.36
N TRP A 296 -8.60 -6.84 5.83
CA TRP A 296 -7.93 -5.59 5.50
C TRP A 296 -7.60 -4.78 6.74
N VAL A 297 -6.37 -4.29 6.84
CA VAL A 297 -5.87 -3.54 7.99
C VAL A 297 -5.30 -2.22 7.53
N ASP A 298 -5.77 -1.12 8.09
CA ASP A 298 -5.24 0.21 7.86
C ASP A 298 -3.99 0.48 8.71
N ARG A 299 -3.19 1.47 8.29
CA ARG A 299 -1.93 1.84 8.93
C ARG A 299 -2.07 2.28 10.39
N GLU A 300 -3.24 2.76 10.81
CA GLU A 300 -3.45 3.28 12.16
C GLU A 300 -3.76 2.16 13.15
N TYR A 301 -4.22 1.01 12.68
CA TYR A 301 -4.52 -0.13 13.53
C TYR A 301 -3.28 -0.68 14.24
N GLN A 302 -3.30 -0.63 15.58
CA GLN A 302 -2.20 -1.08 16.44
C GLN A 302 -2.43 -2.49 17.03
N GLY A 303 -3.56 -3.11 16.74
CA GLY A 303 -3.89 -4.45 17.23
C GLY A 303 -3.30 -5.57 16.38
N MET A 304 -3.64 -6.80 16.73
CA MET A 304 -3.37 -7.98 15.91
C MET A 304 -4.61 -8.30 15.05
N ALA A 305 -4.38 -8.74 13.83
CA ALA A 305 -5.43 -9.33 13.01
C ALA A 305 -5.62 -10.82 13.37
N PRO A 306 -6.69 -11.48 12.89
CA PRO A 306 -6.99 -12.88 13.24
C PRO A 306 -5.88 -13.88 12.90
N ASN A 307 -5.00 -13.56 11.95
CA ASN A 307 -3.81 -14.35 11.60
C ASN A 307 -2.62 -14.15 12.55
N GLY A 308 -2.78 -13.36 13.62
CA GLY A 308 -1.78 -13.15 14.67
C GLY A 308 -0.67 -12.17 14.34
N ILE A 309 -0.76 -11.42 13.24
CA ILE A 309 0.21 -10.37 12.88
C ILE A 309 -0.45 -8.99 12.81
N GLY A 310 0.32 -7.96 13.14
CA GLY A 310 -0.10 -6.55 13.06
C GLY A 310 0.35 -5.89 11.75
N PHE A 311 -0.14 -4.66 11.52
CA PHE A 311 0.10 -3.90 10.29
C PHE A 311 1.58 -3.82 9.89
N SER A 312 2.48 -3.50 10.83
CA SER A 312 3.93 -3.35 10.53
C SER A 312 4.56 -4.61 9.92
N THR A 313 4.16 -5.79 10.37
CA THR A 313 4.65 -7.06 9.83
C THR A 313 4.07 -7.31 8.44
N MET A 314 2.76 -7.08 8.26
CA MET A 314 2.10 -7.21 6.95
C MET A 314 2.69 -6.23 5.93
N ALA A 315 2.94 -4.98 6.33
CA ALA A 315 3.52 -3.96 5.49
C ALA A 315 4.94 -4.35 5.00
N GLY A 316 5.73 -4.98 5.87
CA GLY A 316 7.04 -5.53 5.51
C GLY A 316 6.98 -6.69 4.50
N GLN A 317 5.88 -7.45 4.47
CA GLN A 317 5.64 -8.53 3.51
C GLN A 317 5.06 -8.02 2.19
N THR A 318 4.25 -6.96 2.24
CA THR A 318 3.52 -6.41 1.10
C THR A 318 4.38 -5.45 0.25
N GLY A 319 5.22 -4.64 0.92
CA GLY A 319 6.01 -3.59 0.27
C GLY A 319 7.19 -4.09 -0.56
N GLY A 320 7.93 -3.15 -1.15
CA GLY A 320 9.17 -3.41 -1.88
C GLY A 320 9.02 -3.55 -3.40
N GLY A 321 7.82 -3.27 -3.94
CA GLY A 321 7.60 -3.20 -5.39
C GLY A 321 7.54 -4.56 -6.08
N LYS A 322 7.13 -5.59 -5.35
CA LYS A 322 6.96 -6.96 -5.87
C LYS A 322 5.49 -7.34 -5.98
N GLN A 323 5.19 -8.34 -6.79
CA GLN A 323 3.89 -9.00 -6.78
C GLN A 323 3.86 -10.06 -5.70
N ILE A 324 3.08 -9.82 -4.64
CA ILE A 324 2.97 -10.72 -3.50
C ILE A 324 1.56 -11.28 -3.48
N VAL A 325 1.38 -12.51 -3.98
CA VAL A 325 0.08 -13.17 -3.91
C VAL A 325 -0.27 -13.41 -2.44
N GLY A 326 -1.48 -13.00 -2.05
CA GLY A 326 -1.92 -13.08 -0.65
C GLY A 326 -1.79 -11.76 0.12
N PHE A 327 -1.10 -10.75 -0.41
CA PHE A 327 -0.96 -9.44 0.21
C PHE A 327 -1.07 -8.29 -0.79
N LEU A 328 -1.91 -7.29 -0.53
CA LEU A 328 -2.11 -6.17 -1.44
C LEU A 328 -2.27 -4.83 -0.70
N GLY A 329 -1.39 -3.87 -0.98
CA GLY A 329 -1.51 -2.49 -0.51
C GLY A 329 -2.43 -1.67 -1.41
N ILE A 330 -3.37 -0.93 -0.82
CA ILE A 330 -4.34 -0.06 -1.53
C ILE A 330 -4.54 1.28 -0.80
N GLY A 331 -5.08 2.25 -1.53
CA GLY A 331 -5.65 3.47 -0.96
C GLY A 331 -7.10 3.23 -0.53
N VAL A 332 -7.56 3.96 0.49
CA VAL A 332 -8.90 3.78 1.09
C VAL A 332 -10.01 3.96 0.04
N ASN A 333 -9.85 4.90 -0.89
CA ASN A 333 -10.89 5.18 -1.89
C ASN A 333 -11.09 4.04 -2.90
N TYR A 334 -10.20 3.04 -2.96
CA TYR A 334 -10.43 1.88 -3.81
C TYR A 334 -11.60 1.00 -3.31
N PHE A 335 -11.94 1.03 -2.02
CA PHE A 335 -13.14 0.34 -1.49
C PHE A 335 -14.45 0.86 -2.10
N TYR A 336 -14.47 2.12 -2.53
CA TYR A 336 -15.64 2.75 -3.16
C TYR A 336 -15.74 2.46 -4.67
N SER A 337 -14.73 1.82 -5.25
CA SER A 337 -14.71 1.47 -6.66
C SER A 337 -15.69 0.34 -6.95
N PRO A 338 -16.47 0.41 -8.04
CA PRO A 338 -17.28 -0.72 -8.50
C PRO A 338 -16.41 -1.92 -8.92
N LYS A 339 -15.12 -1.70 -9.21
CA LYS A 339 -14.16 -2.74 -9.60
C LYS A 339 -13.26 -3.21 -8.47
N PHE A 340 -13.58 -2.86 -7.22
CA PHE A 340 -12.82 -3.29 -6.05
C PHE A 340 -12.63 -4.81 -6.04
N ILE A 341 -11.40 -5.28 -6.32
CA ILE A 341 -10.99 -6.69 -6.45
C ILE A 341 -12.05 -7.58 -7.12
N GLN A 342 -12.69 -7.07 -8.18
CA GLN A 342 -13.88 -7.70 -8.78
C GLN A 342 -13.57 -9.09 -9.33
N ALA A 343 -12.33 -9.33 -9.78
CA ALA A 343 -11.90 -10.62 -10.30
C ALA A 343 -11.89 -11.72 -9.24
N ASP A 344 -11.79 -11.34 -7.96
CA ASP A 344 -11.69 -12.28 -6.86
C ASP A 344 -12.99 -12.35 -6.06
N GLY A 345 -14.05 -11.64 -6.45
CA GLY A 345 -15.36 -11.65 -5.79
C GLY A 345 -15.72 -10.38 -5.02
N GLY A 346 -14.89 -9.34 -5.09
CA GLY A 346 -15.22 -8.03 -4.53
C GLY A 346 -15.46 -8.05 -3.03
N TRP A 347 -16.48 -7.30 -2.60
CA TRP A 347 -16.90 -7.24 -1.20
C TRP A 347 -17.26 -8.61 -0.59
N ASN A 348 -17.67 -9.59 -1.40
CA ASN A 348 -18.00 -10.93 -0.90
C ASN A 348 -16.80 -11.70 -0.34
N ARG A 349 -15.56 -11.22 -0.60
CA ARG A 349 -14.32 -11.77 -0.03
C ARG A 349 -13.86 -11.06 1.24
N VAL A 350 -14.44 -9.91 1.58
CA VAL A 350 -14.01 -9.12 2.74
C VAL A 350 -14.57 -9.75 4.00
N VAL A 351 -13.74 -10.44 4.78
CA VAL A 351 -14.21 -11.18 5.97
C VAL A 351 -13.91 -10.46 7.29
N TRP A 352 -12.94 -9.55 7.30
CA TRP A 352 -12.49 -8.89 8.51
C TRP A 352 -11.93 -7.49 8.25
N LEU A 353 -12.32 -6.53 9.10
CA LEU A 353 -11.86 -5.13 9.08
C LEU A 353 -11.71 -4.61 10.52
N PRO A 354 -10.69 -3.80 10.86
CA PRO A 354 -10.71 -3.01 12.08
C PRO A 354 -11.99 -2.16 12.15
N SER A 355 -12.60 -2.05 13.31
CA SER A 355 -13.85 -1.32 13.52
C SER A 355 -13.79 0.12 13.01
N LYS A 356 -12.68 0.81 13.28
CA LYS A 356 -12.44 2.18 12.78
C LYS A 356 -12.35 2.26 11.26
N LEU A 357 -11.68 1.31 10.61
CA LEU A 357 -11.64 1.25 9.15
C LEU A 357 -13.03 1.00 8.59
N LYS A 358 -13.77 0.05 9.19
CA LYS A 358 -15.16 -0.26 8.82
C LYS A 358 -16.07 0.96 8.93
N GLU A 359 -15.93 1.76 9.99
CA GLU A 359 -16.64 3.05 10.15
C GLU A 359 -16.23 4.07 9.08
N LYS A 360 -14.92 4.20 8.80
CA LYS A 360 -14.38 5.13 7.79
C LYS A 360 -14.89 4.84 6.37
N ILE A 361 -15.17 3.58 6.06
CA ILE A 361 -15.64 3.14 4.73
C ILE A 361 -17.09 2.65 4.73
N ASP A 362 -17.88 2.96 5.76
CA ASP A 362 -19.26 2.43 5.93
C ASP A 362 -20.16 2.68 4.72
N GLU A 363 -19.98 3.81 4.04
CA GLU A 363 -20.72 4.16 2.82
C GLU A 363 -20.38 3.26 1.62
N ALA A 364 -19.19 2.66 1.59
CA ALA A 364 -18.74 1.75 0.53
C ALA A 364 -19.23 0.30 0.73
N ILE A 365 -19.50 -0.10 1.98
CA ILE A 365 -19.87 -1.49 2.32
C ILE A 365 -21.30 -1.78 1.84
N PRO A 366 -21.52 -2.83 1.02
CA PRO A 366 -22.86 -3.27 0.64
C PRO A 366 -23.75 -3.52 1.86
N ALA A 367 -24.99 -3.03 1.82
CA ALA A 367 -25.89 -3.04 2.98
C ALA A 367 -26.14 -4.44 3.55
N ASP A 368 -26.15 -5.47 2.70
CA ASP A 368 -26.34 -6.87 3.06
C ASP A 368 -25.09 -7.54 3.68
N LEU A 369 -23.93 -6.87 3.61
CA LEU A 369 -22.66 -7.35 4.17
C LEU A 369 -22.24 -6.63 5.45
N LYS A 370 -22.82 -5.46 5.76
CA LYS A 370 -22.42 -4.65 6.92
C LYS A 370 -22.36 -5.45 8.23
N ASP A 371 -23.34 -6.29 8.50
CA ASP A 371 -23.40 -7.11 9.72
C ASP A 371 -22.69 -8.48 9.59
N LYS A 372 -22.10 -8.78 8.43
CA LYS A 372 -21.46 -10.06 8.12
C LYS A 372 -19.94 -10.01 8.10
N ILE A 373 -19.35 -8.81 8.07
CA ILE A 373 -17.90 -8.59 8.13
C ILE A 373 -17.48 -8.44 9.59
N ALA A 374 -16.60 -9.31 10.07
CA ALA A 374 -16.11 -9.30 11.44
C ALA A 374 -15.17 -8.11 11.70
N THR A 375 -15.08 -7.71 12.97
CA THR A 375 -14.08 -6.77 13.47
C THR A 375 -13.23 -7.39 14.57
N GLU A 376 -12.25 -6.65 15.09
CA GLU A 376 -11.49 -7.04 16.28
C GLU A 376 -12.35 -7.25 17.52
N ASN A 377 -13.59 -6.73 17.54
CA ASN A 377 -14.54 -6.94 18.63
C ASN A 377 -15.33 -8.25 18.50
N ASP A 378 -15.39 -8.82 17.29
CA ASP A 378 -16.15 -10.03 16.97
C ASP A 378 -15.25 -11.27 16.92
N ALA A 379 -14.05 -11.12 16.34
CA ALA A 379 -13.10 -12.20 16.14
C ALA A 379 -11.65 -11.70 16.28
N SER A 380 -10.92 -12.31 17.21
CA SER A 380 -9.50 -12.03 17.47
C SER A 380 -8.54 -13.09 16.89
N ASP A 381 -9.09 -14.22 16.41
CA ASP A 381 -8.35 -15.36 15.89
C ASP A 381 -9.15 -16.06 14.79
N ILE A 382 -8.51 -17.01 14.11
CA ILE A 382 -9.09 -17.73 12.97
C ILE A 382 -10.32 -18.55 13.37
N GLU A 383 -10.31 -19.16 14.56
CA GLU A 383 -11.43 -20.01 15.03
C GLU A 383 -12.69 -19.17 15.28
N SER A 384 -12.54 -18.07 16.02
CA SER A 384 -13.62 -17.11 16.26
C SER A 384 -14.11 -16.45 14.97
N LEU A 385 -13.20 -16.16 14.03
CA LEU A 385 -13.56 -15.63 12.71
C LEU A 385 -14.41 -16.63 11.92
N LYS A 386 -13.98 -17.89 11.82
CA LYS A 386 -14.72 -18.94 11.12
C LYS A 386 -16.13 -19.12 11.70
N ALA A 387 -16.26 -19.16 13.02
CA ALA A 387 -17.55 -19.27 13.70
C ALA A 387 -18.47 -18.08 13.43
N PHE A 388 -17.94 -16.85 13.47
CA PHE A 388 -18.70 -15.64 13.18
C PHE A 388 -19.23 -15.64 11.73
N LEU A 389 -18.38 -15.98 10.76
CA LEU A 389 -18.77 -15.99 9.34
C LEU A 389 -19.89 -17.00 9.07
N GLN A 390 -19.85 -18.18 9.72
CA GLN A 390 -20.93 -19.17 9.66
C GLN A 390 -22.23 -18.65 10.30
N GLU A 391 -22.15 -18.09 11.51
CA GLU A 391 -23.32 -17.54 12.21
C GLU A 391 -24.01 -16.44 11.38
N LYS A 392 -23.23 -15.55 10.79
CA LYS A 392 -23.72 -14.43 9.97
C LYS A 392 -24.05 -14.80 8.53
N ASN A 393 -23.84 -16.05 8.13
CA ASN A 393 -24.00 -16.51 6.75
C ASN A 393 -23.29 -15.56 5.77
N HIS A 394 -22.00 -15.33 6.02
CA HIS A 394 -21.15 -14.55 5.12
C HIS A 394 -21.06 -15.27 3.75
N PRO A 395 -21.08 -14.55 2.61
CA PRO A 395 -21.05 -15.18 1.28
C PRO A 395 -19.92 -16.19 1.08
N VAL A 396 -18.75 -15.94 1.68
CA VAL A 396 -17.59 -16.84 1.63
C VAL A 396 -17.89 -18.24 2.17
N VAL A 397 -18.86 -18.41 3.07
CA VAL A 397 -19.19 -19.73 3.63
C VAL A 397 -19.69 -20.69 2.53
N ALA A 398 -20.28 -20.16 1.46
CA ALA A 398 -20.71 -20.96 0.32
C ALA A 398 -19.53 -21.52 -0.48
N THR A 399 -18.36 -20.88 -0.47
CA THR A 399 -17.16 -21.39 -1.18
C THR A 399 -16.52 -22.54 -0.44
N TRP A 400 -16.71 -22.65 0.88
CA TRP A 400 -16.17 -23.75 1.67
C TRP A 400 -16.81 -25.09 1.33
N ALA A 401 -18.14 -25.09 1.07
CA ALA A 401 -18.84 -26.31 0.66
C ALA A 401 -18.36 -26.81 -0.71
N ALA A 402 -18.08 -25.89 -1.64
CA ALA A 402 -17.52 -26.25 -2.94
C ALA A 402 -16.09 -26.79 -2.83
N ALA A 403 -15.28 -26.25 -1.91
CA ALA A 403 -13.94 -26.77 -1.64
C ALA A 403 -13.96 -28.15 -0.97
N GLU A 404 -14.91 -28.41 -0.07
CA GLU A 404 -15.11 -29.74 0.52
C GLU A 404 -15.57 -30.77 -0.53
N GLU A 405 -16.43 -30.37 -1.49
CA GLU A 405 -16.84 -31.22 -2.62
C GLU A 405 -15.67 -31.48 -3.60
N GLU A 406 -14.84 -30.49 -3.91
CA GLU A 406 -13.64 -30.67 -4.76
C GLU A 406 -12.57 -31.55 -4.09
N GLU A 407 -12.34 -31.41 -2.78
CA GLU A 407 -11.42 -32.29 -2.03
C GLU A 407 -11.93 -33.75 -2.01
N GLU A 408 -13.25 -33.96 -1.87
CA GLU A 408 -13.85 -35.30 -1.96
C GLU A 408 -13.71 -35.90 -3.38
N GLU A 409 -13.90 -35.10 -4.43
CA GLU A 409 -13.70 -35.55 -5.83
C GLU A 409 -12.22 -35.87 -6.12
N GLU A 410 -11.27 -35.06 -5.65
CA GLU A 410 -9.83 -35.34 -5.80
C GLU A 410 -9.39 -36.58 -5.03
N GLU A 411 -9.92 -36.82 -3.81
CA GLU A 411 -9.67 -38.04 -3.05
C GLU A 411 -10.26 -39.28 -3.75
N GLU A 412 -11.46 -39.18 -4.33
CA GLU A 412 -12.05 -40.26 -5.14
C GLU A 412 -11.22 -40.52 -6.42
N GLU A 413 -10.73 -39.49 -7.12
CA GLU A 413 -9.86 -39.66 -8.28
C GLU A 413 -8.50 -40.28 -7.90
N GLU A 414 -7.91 -39.88 -6.76
CA GLU A 414 -6.67 -40.49 -6.24
C GLU A 414 -6.90 -41.97 -5.87
N GLU A 415 -8.03 -42.30 -5.23
CA GLU A 415 -8.41 -43.69 -4.92
C GLU A 415 -8.62 -44.53 -6.18
N VAL A 416 -9.31 -44.00 -7.20
CA VAL A 416 -9.53 -44.68 -8.48
C VAL A 416 -8.22 -44.88 -9.24
N ALA A 417 -7.31 -43.90 -9.21
CA ALA A 417 -5.98 -44.01 -9.83
C ALA A 417 -5.10 -45.05 -9.14
N VAL A 418 -5.17 -45.14 -7.81
CA VAL A 418 -4.45 -46.17 -7.02
C VAL A 418 -5.06 -47.56 -7.24
N ALA A 419 -6.38 -47.67 -7.39
CA ALA A 419 -7.06 -48.92 -7.70
C ALA A 419 -6.82 -49.42 -9.14
N ALA A 420 -6.54 -48.52 -10.09
CA ALA A 420 -6.25 -48.84 -11.48
C ALA A 420 -4.77 -49.21 -11.75
N ALA A 421 -3.89 -49.09 -10.76
CA ALA A 421 -2.47 -49.47 -10.90
C ALA A 421 -2.33 -51.01 -11.01
N PRO A 422 -1.68 -51.56 -12.06
CA PRO A 422 -1.58 -53.00 -12.23
C PRO A 422 -0.70 -53.63 -11.14
N MET A 423 -1.23 -54.63 -10.42
CA MET A 423 -0.41 -55.50 -9.58
C MET A 423 0.53 -56.34 -10.45
N MET A 424 1.80 -55.92 -10.58
CA MET A 424 2.83 -56.74 -11.21
C MET A 424 3.24 -57.89 -10.29
N MET A 425 2.75 -59.10 -10.61
CA MET A 425 3.34 -60.36 -10.15
C MET A 425 4.66 -60.62 -10.88
N PRO A 426 5.75 -61.06 -10.19
CA PRO A 426 7.01 -61.35 -10.86
C PRO A 426 6.96 -62.73 -11.51
N ALA A 427 6.80 -62.78 -12.84
CA ALA A 427 7.01 -63.98 -13.63
C ALA A 427 8.48 -64.11 -14.04
N ALA A 428 9.05 -65.28 -13.75
CA ALA A 428 10.42 -65.66 -14.00
C ALA A 428 10.74 -65.83 -15.50
N GLY A 429 11.92 -65.34 -15.87
CA GLY A 429 12.72 -65.83 -17.00
C GLY A 429 12.37 -65.29 -18.38
N PHE A 430 13.23 -64.42 -18.92
CA PHE A 430 13.87 -64.60 -20.23
C PHE A 430 14.99 -63.55 -20.44
N GLN A 431 16.08 -63.98 -21.07
CA GLN A 431 17.36 -63.28 -21.24
C GLN A 431 17.30 -62.13 -22.26
N MET A 432 17.99 -61.03 -21.96
CA MET A 432 18.32 -59.94 -22.91
C MET A 432 19.78 -60.04 -23.38
N PRO A 433 20.11 -59.72 -24.65
CA PRO A 433 21.48 -59.51 -25.08
C PRO A 433 22.02 -58.13 -24.66
N ALA A 434 23.31 -58.10 -24.34
CA ALA A 434 24.03 -57.00 -23.73
C ALA A 434 24.39 -55.84 -24.68
N MET A 435 24.38 -54.61 -24.12
CA MET A 435 25.07 -53.40 -24.59
C MET A 435 25.25 -52.46 -23.37
N PRO A 436 26.20 -51.50 -23.38
CA PRO A 436 27.32 -51.50 -22.44
C PRO A 436 27.10 -50.67 -21.18
N MET A 437 27.77 -51.10 -20.11
CA MET A 437 27.87 -50.44 -18.82
C MET A 437 28.29 -48.97 -18.93
N MET A 438 27.41 -48.08 -18.48
CA MET A 438 27.81 -46.83 -17.82
C MET A 438 27.82 -47.11 -16.31
N SER A 439 29.02 -47.13 -15.76
CA SER A 439 29.27 -47.20 -14.32
C SER A 439 28.81 -45.92 -13.63
N GLY A 440 27.98 -46.04 -12.59
CA GLY A 440 27.69 -44.89 -11.73
C GLY A 440 26.58 -45.14 -10.71
N GLY A 441 26.91 -45.86 -9.63
CA GLY A 441 26.34 -45.64 -8.30
C GLY A 441 24.83 -45.80 -8.11
N SER A 442 24.42 -46.95 -7.58
CA SER A 442 23.25 -47.06 -6.73
C SER A 442 23.43 -46.17 -5.49
N SER A 443 22.76 -45.02 -5.42
CA SER A 443 22.62 -44.25 -4.17
C SER A 443 21.18 -44.37 -3.68
N GLY A 444 21.00 -44.94 -2.50
CA GLY A 444 19.69 -45.10 -1.86
C GLY A 444 19.08 -43.74 -1.56
N GLY A 445 18.08 -43.35 -2.34
CA GLY A 445 17.26 -42.18 -2.04
C GLY A 445 16.33 -42.46 -0.86
N ILE A 446 16.25 -41.53 0.09
CA ILE A 446 15.24 -41.54 1.14
C ILE A 446 14.02 -40.78 0.61
N LYS A 447 12.89 -41.47 0.43
CA LYS A 447 11.60 -40.83 0.13
C LYS A 447 10.86 -40.57 1.44
N LEU A 448 10.59 -39.30 1.73
CA LEU A 448 9.68 -38.88 2.81
C LEU A 448 8.37 -38.42 2.18
N THR A 449 7.24 -38.81 2.74
CA THR A 449 5.91 -38.38 2.28
C THR A 449 5.10 -37.99 3.49
N PHE A 450 4.54 -36.78 3.46
CA PHE A 450 3.70 -36.23 4.51
C PHE A 450 2.35 -35.88 3.88
N LYS A 451 1.26 -36.36 4.47
CA LYS A 451 -0.11 -35.93 4.16
C LYS A 451 -0.69 -35.31 5.44
N ASN A 452 -1.29 -34.12 5.34
CA ASN A 452 -1.92 -33.35 6.42
C ASN A 452 -1.09 -33.18 7.71
N ALA A 453 0.15 -32.66 7.59
CA ALA A 453 1.04 -32.45 8.74
C ALA A 453 1.55 -31.00 8.85
N LYS A 454 1.47 -30.42 10.06
CA LYS A 454 2.14 -29.15 10.42
C LYS A 454 3.44 -29.47 11.16
N ILE A 455 4.57 -29.30 10.46
CA ILE A 455 5.90 -29.71 10.95
C ILE A 455 6.77 -28.48 11.20
N THR A 456 7.28 -28.33 12.43
CA THR A 456 8.30 -27.33 12.78
C THR A 456 9.61 -28.04 13.11
N ILE A 457 10.66 -27.79 12.33
CA ILE A 457 11.99 -28.40 12.53
C ILE A 457 13.05 -27.31 12.54
N ASP A 458 13.81 -27.20 13.64
CA ASP A 458 14.93 -26.25 13.73
C ASP A 458 16.14 -26.67 12.90
N ARG A 459 16.42 -27.99 12.77
CA ARG A 459 17.46 -28.52 11.87
C ARG A 459 17.24 -30.00 11.54
N MET A 460 17.25 -30.34 10.24
CA MET A 460 17.21 -31.72 9.74
C MET A 460 18.56 -32.11 9.11
N ILE A 461 19.13 -33.26 9.50
CA ILE A 461 20.37 -33.79 8.92
C ILE A 461 20.11 -35.20 8.40
N ILE A 462 20.31 -35.41 7.10
CA ILE A 462 20.21 -36.72 6.44
C ILE A 462 21.63 -37.17 6.08
N SER A 463 22.06 -38.32 6.59
CA SER A 463 23.39 -38.89 6.32
C SER A 463 23.32 -40.39 6.06
N GLU A 464 23.99 -40.87 5.02
CA GLU A 464 24.16 -42.31 4.77
C GLU A 464 25.07 -42.94 5.83
N LYS A 465 24.65 -44.10 6.35
CA LYS A 465 25.39 -44.86 7.35
C LYS A 465 26.62 -45.49 6.71
N LYS A 466 27.83 -44.94 6.94
CA LYS A 466 29.08 -45.60 6.55
C LYS A 466 29.25 -46.89 7.35
N GLU A 467 29.22 -48.04 6.68
CA GLU A 467 29.66 -49.31 7.28
C GLU A 467 31.15 -49.19 7.64
N LYS A 468 31.48 -49.48 8.90
CA LYS A 468 32.85 -49.60 9.36
C LYS A 468 33.47 -50.84 8.71
N LYS A 469 34.53 -50.64 7.91
CA LYS A 469 35.48 -51.70 7.57
C LYS A 469 36.46 -51.93 8.72
#